data_AF-A0A1P8WU29-F1
#
_entry.id   AF-A0A1P8WU29-F1
#
_cell.length_a   1.000
_cell.length_b   1.000
_cell.length_c   1.000
_cell.angle_alpha   90.00
_cell.angle_beta   90.00
_cell.angle_gamma   90.00
#
_symmetry.space_group_name_H-M   'P 1'
#
loop_
_entity.id
_entity.type
_entity.pdbx_description
1 polymer ?
#
loop_
_entity_poly.entity_id
_entity_poly.type
_entity_poly.pdbx_seq_one_letter_code
_entity_poly.pdbx_strand_id
1 'polypeptide(L)' 'MDQAVGWQSPYFPKIFERYDRADFAQEFLRRSPAYRGAYAAAAAAPGADRTRLFRRLASRWGLVFRLRS' A
#
# COMPACT_ATOMS: atom_id res chain seq x y z
N MET A 1 -10.25 -15.28 -27.27
CA MET A 1 -11.25 -15.17 -26.18
C MET A 1 -10.59 -15.75 -24.95
N ASP A 2 -10.18 -14.92 -24.00
CA ASP A 2 -9.65 -15.40 -22.73
C ASP A 2 -10.77 -16.12 -21.99
N GLN A 3 -10.62 -17.44 -21.85
CA GLN A 3 -11.53 -18.25 -21.07
C GLN A 3 -11.36 -17.81 -19.61
N ALA A 4 -12.31 -17.03 -19.10
CA ALA A 4 -12.28 -16.55 -17.72
C ALA A 4 -12.26 -17.78 -16.79
N VAL A 5 -11.11 -18.02 -16.17
CA VAL A 5 -10.95 -19.10 -15.19
C VAL A 5 -11.91 -18.80 -14.05
N GLY A 6 -12.88 -19.68 -13.81
CA GLY A 6 -13.82 -19.54 -12.69
C GLY A 6 -13.10 -19.49 -11.35
N TRP A 7 -13.62 -18.72 -10.39
CA TRP A 7 -12.97 -18.49 -9.09
C TRP A 7 -12.77 -19.77 -8.25
N GLN A 8 -13.56 -20.82 -8.53
CA GLN A 8 -13.43 -22.14 -7.89
C GLN A 8 -12.30 -23.00 -8.47
N SER A 9 -11.71 -22.61 -9.60
CA SER A 9 -10.66 -23.39 -10.26
C SER A 9 -9.36 -23.35 -9.45
N PRO A 10 -8.63 -24.47 -9.33
CA PRO A 10 -7.29 -24.47 -8.71
C PRO A 10 -6.28 -23.62 -9.49
N TYR A 11 -6.58 -23.26 -10.74
CA TYR A 11 -5.76 -22.38 -11.57
C TYR A 11 -6.09 -20.90 -11.41
N PHE A 12 -7.18 -20.55 -10.71
CA PHE A 12 -7.58 -19.16 -10.48
C PHE A 12 -6.48 -18.32 -9.81
N PRO A 13 -5.71 -18.82 -8.82
CA PRO A 13 -4.63 -18.04 -8.22
C PRO A 13 -3.53 -17.60 -9.20
N LYS A 14 -3.33 -18.33 -10.31
CA LYS A 14 -2.28 -18.02 -11.30
C LYS A 14 -2.49 -16.67 -11.98
N ILE A 15 -3.73 -16.18 -12.07
CA ILE A 15 -4.00 -14.85 -12.66
C ILE A 15 -3.39 -13.72 -11.81
N PHE A 16 -3.17 -13.96 -10.51
CA PHE A 16 -2.61 -12.96 -9.61
C PHE A 16 -1.08 -12.99 -9.52
N GLU A 17 -0.40 -13.96 -10.14
CA GLU A 17 1.07 -14.04 -10.14
C GLU A 17 1.72 -12.87 -10.88
N ARG A 18 1.01 -12.28 -11.84
CA ARG A 18 1.48 -11.11 -12.60
C ARG A 18 1.14 -9.78 -11.94
N TYR A 19 0.33 -9.76 -10.89
CA TYR A 19 0.03 -8.52 -10.20
C TYR A 19 1.16 -8.15 -9.24
N ASP A 20 1.52 -6.87 -9.25
CA ASP A 20 2.37 -6.32 -8.22
C ASP A 20 1.62 -6.34 -6.89
N ARG A 21 2.07 -7.21 -5.98
CA ARG A 21 1.45 -7.37 -4.66
C ARG A 21 1.71 -6.18 -3.74
N ALA A 22 2.69 -5.32 -4.07
CA ALA A 22 2.92 -4.07 -3.36
C ALA A 22 1.77 -3.07 -3.61
N ASP A 23 1.27 -3.00 -4.84
CA ASP A 23 0.15 -2.12 -5.20
C ASP A 23 -1.14 -2.53 -4.47
N PHE A 24 -1.38 -3.82 -4.27
CA PHE A 24 -2.59 -4.29 -3.58
C PHE A 24 -2.71 -3.72 -2.16
N ALA A 25 -1.62 -3.68 -1.39
CA ALA A 25 -1.61 -3.10 -0.06
C ALA A 25 -1.81 -1.57 -0.10
N GLN A 26 -1.26 -0.91 -1.12
CA GLN A 26 -1.49 0.52 -1.36
C GLN A 26 -2.97 0.82 -1.64
N GLU A 27 -3.70 -0.08 -2.30
CA GLU A 27 -5.14 0.10 -2.58
C GLU A 27 -5.99 0.19 -1.32
N PHE A 28 -5.66 -0.54 -0.25
CA PHE A 28 -6.34 -0.42 1.04
C PHE A 28 -5.97 0.89 1.75
N LEU A 29 -4.68 1.26 1.72
CA LEU A 29 -4.21 2.48 2.36
C LEU A 29 -4.83 3.73 1.72
N ARG A 30 -4.87 3.82 0.39
CA ARG A 30 -5.44 4.99 -0.30
C ARG A 30 -6.94 5.16 -0.06
N ARG A 31 -7.65 4.09 0.33
CA ARG A 31 -9.09 4.14 0.66
C ARG A 31 -9.35 4.59 2.10
N SER A 32 -8.35 4.53 2.98
CA SER A 32 -8.48 4.98 4.37
C SER A 32 -8.54 6.51 4.46
N PRO A 33 -9.63 7.11 4.99
CA PRO A 33 -9.71 8.56 5.18
C PRO A 33 -8.61 9.11 6.10
N ALA A 34 -8.27 8.35 7.14
CA ALA A 34 -7.21 8.70 8.09
C ALA A 34 -5.83 8.71 7.42
N TYR A 35 -5.53 7.72 6.57
CA TYR A 35 -4.28 7.70 5.80
C TYR A 35 -4.23 8.89 4.83
N ARG A 36 -5.31 9.15 4.09
CA ARG A 36 -5.39 10.27 3.14
C ARG A 36 -5.15 11.62 3.81
N GLY A 37 -5.79 11.88 4.96
CA GLY A 37 -5.60 13.11 5.71
C GLY A 37 -4.16 13.29 6.20
N ALA A 38 -3.58 12.23 6.78
CA ALA A 38 -2.21 12.27 7.27
C ALA A 38 -1.18 12.42 6.13
N TYR A 39 -1.41 11.76 4.99
CA TYR A 39 -0.59 11.91 3.80
C TYR A 39 -0.65 13.34 3.25
N ALA A 40 -1.85 13.92 3.11
CA ALA A 40 -2.02 15.30 2.64
C ALA A 40 -1.33 16.31 3.56
N ALA A 41 -1.45 16.15 4.87
CA ALA A 41 -0.75 16.98 5.85
C ALA A 41 0.78 16.87 5.73
N ALA A 42 1.31 15.65 5.58
CA ALA A 42 2.74 15.42 5.37
C ALA A 42 3.23 16.03 4.05
N ALA A 43 2.45 15.91 2.96
CA ALA A 43 2.77 16.47 1.66
C ALA A 43 2.77 18.01 1.67
N ALA A 44 1.88 18.64 2.44
CA ALA A 44 1.83 20.09 2.58
C ALA A 44 2.97 20.67 3.42
N ALA A 45 3.67 19.87 4.22
CA ALA A 45 4.76 20.34 5.07
C ALA A 45 6.01 20.77 4.27
N PRO A 46 6.78 21.75 4.78
CA PRO A 46 8.01 22.20 4.15
C PRO A 46 9.19 21.25 4.41
N GLY A 47 10.09 21.16 3.42
CA GLY A 47 11.45 20.59 3.51
C GLY A 47 11.66 19.48 4.56
N ALA A 48 12.41 19.78 5.61
CA ALA A 48 12.83 18.82 6.63
C ALA A 48 11.65 18.19 7.39
N ASP A 49 10.56 18.94 7.61
CA ASP A 49 9.36 18.43 8.28
C ASP A 49 8.62 17.42 7.42
N ARG A 50 8.59 17.63 6.09
CA ARG A 50 8.00 16.67 5.14
C ARG A 50 8.63 15.29 5.28
N THR A 51 9.96 15.20 5.24
CA THR A 51 10.67 13.91 5.35
C THR A 51 10.40 13.23 6.69
N ARG A 52 10.40 14.00 7.79
CA ARG A 52 10.11 13.48 9.13
C ARG A 52 8.67 12.96 9.23
N LEU A 53 7.71 13.69 8.69
CA LEU A 53 6.29 13.30 8.69
C LEU A 53 6.05 12.05 7.85
N PHE A 54 6.67 11.93 6.67
CA PHE A 54 6.56 10.71 5.87
C PHE A 54 7.18 9.49 6.55
N ARG A 55 8.34 9.64 7.22
CA ARG A 55 8.95 8.53 7.98
C ARG A 55 8.04 8.04 9.12
N ARG A 56 7.39 8.98 9.82
CA ARG A 56 6.41 8.66 10.87
C ARG A 56 5.17 7.98 10.28
N LEU A 57 4.66 8.50 9.16
CA LEU A 57 3.52 7.92 8.46
C LEU A 57 3.82 6.49 8.03
N ALA A 58 4.97 6.26 7.40
CA ALA A 58 5.41 4.93 6.96
C ALA A 58 5.50 3.95 8.14
N SER A 59 6.07 4.39 9.27
CA SER A 59 6.19 3.57 10.48
C SER A 59 4.83 3.25 11.11
N ARG A 60 3.89 4.19 11.07
CA ARG A 60 2.53 4.03 11.65
C ARG A 60 1.67 3.07 10.83
N TRP A 61 1.81 3.10 9.51
CA TRP A 61 0.99 2.32 8.58
C TRP A 61 1.66 1.03 8.10
N GLY A 62 2.79 0.65 8.72
CA GLY A 62 3.47 -0.61 8.41
C GLY A 62 4.16 -0.65 7.04
N LEU A 63 4.47 0.51 6.46
CA LEU A 63 5.17 0.62 5.17
C LEU A 63 6.69 0.42 5.29
N VAL A 64 7.20 0.31 6.51
CA VAL A 64 8.60 -0.01 6.79
C VAL A 64 8.65 -1.20 7.74
N PHE A 65 9.48 -2.19 7.39
CA PHE A 65 9.79 -3.29 8.29
C PHE A 65 10.78 -2.81 9.35
N ARG A 66 10.43 -2.98 10.62
CA ARG A 66 11.39 -2.77 11.71
C ARG A 66 12.26 -4.01 11.79
N LEU A 67 13.56 -3.86 11.59
CA LEU A 67 14.50 -4.89 12.02
C LEU A 67 14.34 -5.02 13.54
N ARG A 68 13.96 -6.21 14.01
CA ARG A 68 14.00 -6.52 15.44
C ARG A 68 15.48 -6.52 15.85
N SER A 69 15.85 -5.64 16.77
CA SER A 69 17.11 -5.69 17.51
C SER A 69 17.01 -6.71 18.63
#